data_AF-A0A542S4G8-F1
#
_entry.id   AF-A0A542S4G8-F1
#
_cell.length_a   1.000
_cell.length_b   1.000
_cell.length_c   1.000
_cell.angle_alpha   90.00
_cell.angle_beta   90.00
_cell.angle_gamma   90.00
#
_symmetry.space_group_name_H-M   'P 1'
#
loop_
_entity.id
_entity.type
_entity.pdbx_description
1 polymer ?
#
loop_
_entity_poly.entity_id
_entity_poly.type
_entity_poly.pdbx_seq_one_letter_code
_entity_poly.pdbx_strand_id
1 'polypeptide(L)'
;MDEEGKARKARIEQQQTWVDLQVRQAMERGDFDDLPGAGKPIPDLGATHDPDWWVKRLVEREHITVLPPALQLRKDDAELEAALDRLGSEREARTFVEDFNARVLRARYTPVDGPPLITMPRDVDETLAGWHERRAARRRTAPAAPAPERRRRWWRR
;
A
#
# COMPACT_ATOMS: atom_id res chain seq x y z
N MET A 1 -48.04 5.63 1.44
CA MET A 1 -47.04 6.60 0.94
C MET A 1 -46.32 7.08 2.18
N ASP A 2 -45.13 6.55 2.37
CA ASP A 2 -44.68 6.17 3.71
C ASP A 2 -43.83 7.29 4.32
N GLU A 3 -44.07 7.59 5.60
CA GLU A 3 -43.48 8.72 6.33
C GLU A 3 -41.93 8.70 6.33
N GLU A 4 -41.32 7.51 6.27
CA GLU A 4 -39.87 7.37 6.11
C GLU A 4 -39.35 7.91 4.78
N GLY A 5 -40.13 7.81 3.69
CA GLY A 5 -39.77 8.35 2.38
C GLY A 5 -39.78 9.88 2.38
N LYS A 6 -40.77 10.49 3.08
CA LYS A 6 -40.83 11.94 3.29
C LYS A 6 -39.67 12.45 4.13
N ALA A 7 -39.32 11.76 5.22
CA ALA A 7 -38.22 12.15 6.10
C ALA A 7 -36.85 12.09 5.40
N ARG A 8 -36.61 11.06 4.57
CA ARG A 8 -35.38 10.98 3.74
C ARG A 8 -35.30 12.10 2.72
N LYS A 9 -36.42 12.41 2.03
CA LYS A 9 -36.47 13.49 1.05
C LYS A 9 -36.22 14.86 1.68
N ALA A 10 -36.83 15.16 2.82
CA ALA A 10 -36.61 16.40 3.56
C ALA A 10 -35.15 16.56 4.03
N ARG A 11 -34.50 15.45 4.43
CA ARG A 11 -33.09 15.45 4.85
C ARG A 11 -32.15 15.71 3.67
N ILE A 12 -32.45 15.16 2.49
CA ILE A 12 -31.71 15.43 1.24
C ILE A 12 -31.91 16.88 0.79
N GLU A 13 -33.14 17.40 0.84
CA GLU A 13 -33.44 18.80 0.49
C GLU A 13 -32.76 19.79 1.46
N GLN A 14 -32.76 19.51 2.77
CA GLN A 14 -31.97 20.29 3.73
C GLN A 14 -30.48 20.23 3.45
N GLN A 15 -29.95 19.07 3.05
CA GLN A 15 -28.54 18.92 2.70
C GLN A 15 -28.18 19.72 1.44
N GLN A 16 -29.01 19.68 0.39
CA GLN A 16 -28.83 20.51 -0.81
C GLN A 16 -28.80 21.99 -0.45
N THR A 17 -29.75 22.44 0.38
CA THR A 17 -29.83 23.84 0.83
C THR A 17 -28.58 24.28 1.58
N TRP A 18 -28.04 23.41 2.43
CA TRP A 18 -26.81 23.68 3.18
C TRP A 18 -25.57 23.71 2.27
N VAL A 19 -25.46 22.78 1.32
CA VAL A 19 -24.37 22.76 0.33
C VAL A 19 -24.41 24.02 -0.52
N ASP A 20 -25.57 24.43 -1.02
CA ASP A 20 -25.73 25.64 -1.84
C ASP A 20 -25.36 26.90 -1.05
N LEU A 21 -25.69 26.96 0.23
CA LEU A 21 -25.29 28.07 1.11
C LEU A 21 -23.77 28.11 1.28
N GLN A 22 -23.12 26.97 1.48
CA GLN A 22 -21.66 26.90 1.60
C GLN A 22 -20.95 27.33 0.30
N VAL A 23 -21.46 26.91 -0.86
CA VAL A 23 -20.92 27.31 -2.16
C VAL A 23 -21.04 28.83 -2.33
N ARG A 24 -22.20 29.41 -2.01
CA ARG A 24 -22.41 30.86 -2.10
C ARG A 24 -21.47 31.65 -1.19
N GLN A 25 -21.32 31.20 0.06
CA GLN A 25 -20.38 31.82 1.00
C GLN A 25 -18.93 31.70 0.54
N ALA A 26 -18.54 30.57 -0.08
CA ALA A 26 -17.21 30.40 -0.65
C ALA A 26 -16.97 31.31 -1.86
N MET A 27 -17.99 31.51 -2.70
CA MET A 27 -17.95 32.50 -3.79
C MET A 27 -17.81 33.93 -3.27
N GLU A 28 -18.57 34.32 -2.25
CA GLU A 28 -18.52 35.66 -1.64
C GLU A 28 -17.16 35.96 -0.98
N ARG A 29 -16.49 34.94 -0.43
CA ARG A 29 -15.13 35.06 0.12
C ARG A 29 -14.03 35.10 -0.93
N GLY A 30 -14.36 34.85 -2.20
CA GLY A 30 -13.37 34.73 -3.27
C GLY A 30 -12.52 33.47 -3.17
N ASP A 31 -13.01 32.41 -2.50
CA ASP A 31 -12.28 31.13 -2.36
C ASP A 31 -12.01 30.47 -3.75
N PHE A 32 -12.66 30.95 -4.82
CA PHE A 32 -12.50 30.51 -6.21
C PHE A 32 -11.76 31.52 -7.12
N ASP A 33 -11.37 32.70 -6.62
CA ASP A 33 -10.83 33.78 -7.47
C ASP A 33 -9.36 33.57 -7.89
N ASP A 34 -8.56 32.84 -7.10
CA ASP A 34 -7.15 32.53 -7.38
C ASP A 34 -6.88 31.02 -7.34
N LEU A 35 -7.72 30.24 -8.04
CA LEU A 35 -7.49 28.80 -8.14
C LEU A 35 -6.18 28.52 -8.88
N PRO A 36 -5.40 27.51 -8.44
CA PRO A 36 -4.25 27.04 -9.19
C PRO A 36 -4.66 26.65 -10.62
N GLY A 37 -4.23 27.44 -11.61
CA GLY A 37 -4.58 27.23 -13.02
C GLY A 37 -5.70 28.11 -13.56
N ALA A 38 -6.31 28.99 -12.75
CA ALA A 38 -7.29 29.97 -13.21
C ALA A 38 -6.71 30.85 -14.33
N GLY A 39 -7.41 30.93 -15.46
CA GLY A 39 -7.00 31.69 -16.65
C GLY A 39 -5.78 31.13 -17.40
N LYS A 40 -5.12 30.08 -16.89
CA LYS A 40 -4.02 29.42 -17.59
C LYS A 40 -4.57 28.37 -18.56
N PRO A 41 -3.95 28.18 -19.74
CA PRO A 41 -4.29 27.06 -20.60
C PRO A 41 -4.12 25.77 -19.81
N ILE A 42 -5.08 24.85 -19.94
CA ILE A 42 -4.97 23.54 -19.31
C ILE A 42 -3.74 22.86 -19.91
N PRO A 43 -2.72 22.50 -19.08
CA PRO A 43 -1.54 21.81 -19.58
C PRO A 43 -1.96 20.55 -20.34
N ASP A 44 -1.34 20.30 -21.49
CA ASP A 44 -1.56 19.12 -22.34
C ASP A 44 -2.96 18.96 -22.95
N LEU A 45 -3.83 19.98 -22.86
CA LEU A 45 -5.13 19.98 -23.51
C LEU A 45 -4.98 20.27 -25.02
N GLY A 46 -4.96 19.22 -25.84
CA GLY A 46 -5.00 19.32 -27.30
C GLY A 46 -3.92 18.55 -28.06
N ALA A 47 -2.92 17.97 -27.39
CA ALA A 47 -1.85 17.24 -28.07
C ALA A 47 -2.27 15.83 -28.51
N THR A 48 -3.14 15.15 -27.76
CA THR A 48 -3.83 13.87 -28.10
C THR A 48 -4.88 13.63 -27.01
N HIS A 49 -6.10 13.21 -27.34
CA HIS A 49 -7.06 12.80 -26.30
C HIS A 49 -6.62 11.46 -25.71
N ASP A 50 -5.86 11.54 -24.62
CA ASP A 50 -5.46 10.37 -23.85
C ASP A 50 -6.59 10.01 -22.87
N PRO A 51 -7.33 8.90 -23.07
CA PRO A 51 -8.38 8.48 -22.14
C PRO A 51 -7.83 8.19 -20.72
N ASP A 52 -6.54 7.90 -20.59
CA ASP A 52 -5.86 7.58 -19.33
C ASP A 52 -5.18 8.79 -18.66
N TRP A 53 -5.46 10.02 -19.13
CA TRP A 53 -4.84 11.25 -18.60
C TRP A 53 -4.95 11.39 -17.08
N TRP A 54 -6.10 11.00 -16.51
CA TRP A 54 -6.36 11.08 -15.08
C TRP A 54 -5.61 10.00 -14.29
N VAL A 55 -5.38 8.82 -14.90
CA VAL A 55 -4.58 7.73 -14.31
C VAL A 55 -3.12 8.13 -14.27
N LYS A 56 -2.59 8.70 -15.36
CA LYS A 56 -1.20 9.19 -15.42
C LYS A 56 -0.97 10.29 -14.37
N ARG A 57 -1.90 11.25 -14.25
CA ARG A 57 -1.84 12.29 -13.23
C ARG A 57 -1.93 11.73 -11.80
N LEU A 58 -2.70 10.66 -11.59
CA LEU A 58 -2.78 9.97 -10.30
C LEU A 58 -1.47 9.24 -9.97
N VAL A 59 -0.91 8.51 -10.93
CA VAL A 59 0.39 7.82 -10.79
C VAL A 59 1.51 8.80 -10.45
N GLU A 60 1.55 9.94 -11.15
CA GLU A 60 2.53 11.00 -10.90
C GLU A 60 2.34 11.66 -9.52
N ARG A 61 1.11 12.05 -9.18
CA ARG A 61 0.79 12.68 -7.89
C ARG A 61 1.12 11.78 -6.70
N GLU A 62 0.74 10.51 -6.79
CA GLU A 62 0.91 9.54 -5.71
C GLU A 62 2.29 8.83 -5.76
N HIS A 63 3.18 9.22 -6.69
CA HIS A 63 4.50 8.62 -6.89
C HIS A 63 4.45 7.08 -7.03
N ILE A 64 3.42 6.57 -7.70
CA ILE A 64 3.21 5.14 -7.87
C ILE A 64 4.24 4.62 -8.86
N THR A 65 5.19 3.82 -8.37
CA THR A 65 6.16 3.16 -9.24
C THR A 65 5.56 1.89 -9.82
N VAL A 66 5.24 1.90 -11.12
CA VAL A 66 4.82 0.69 -11.85
C VAL A 66 6.05 0.06 -12.50
N LEU A 67 6.60 -0.98 -11.87
CA LEU A 67 7.72 -1.74 -12.44
C LEU A 67 7.20 -2.81 -13.40
N PRO A 68 7.86 -3.01 -14.55
CA PRO A 68 7.68 -4.22 -15.34
C PRO A 68 7.86 -5.47 -14.48
N PRO A 69 7.12 -6.57 -14.73
CA PRO A 69 7.14 -7.76 -13.89
C PRO A 69 8.54 -8.31 -13.60
N ALA A 70 9.43 -8.28 -14.61
CA ALA A 70 10.82 -8.72 -14.46
C ALA A 70 11.62 -7.86 -13.46
N LEU A 71 11.42 -6.55 -13.44
CA LEU A 71 12.10 -5.66 -12.51
C LEU A 71 11.48 -5.73 -11.11
N GLN A 72 10.16 -5.88 -11.02
CA GLN A 72 9.49 -6.09 -9.73
C GLN A 72 10.00 -7.37 -9.06
N LEU A 73 10.11 -8.48 -9.80
CA LEU A 73 10.61 -9.74 -9.25
C LEU A 73 12.08 -9.67 -8.82
N ARG A 74 12.92 -8.87 -9.51
CA ARG A 74 14.30 -8.62 -9.07
C ARG A 74 14.35 -7.84 -7.77
N LYS A 75 13.51 -6.81 -7.62
CA LYS A 75 13.41 -6.05 -6.38
C LYS A 75 12.95 -6.95 -5.24
N ASP A 76 11.90 -7.71 -5.46
CA ASP A 76 11.34 -8.60 -4.44
C ASP A 76 12.33 -9.69 -4.01
N ASP A 77 13.10 -10.24 -4.96
CA ASP A 77 14.17 -11.21 -4.66
C ASP A 77 15.28 -10.60 -3.80
N ALA A 78 15.68 -9.36 -4.08
CA ALA A 78 16.68 -8.63 -3.29
C ALA A 78 16.19 -8.30 -1.86
N GLU A 79 14.88 -8.09 -1.69
CA GLU A 79 14.25 -7.76 -0.40
C GLU A 79 13.73 -9.00 0.36
N LEU A 80 13.76 -10.19 -0.26
CA LEU A 80 13.13 -11.42 0.23
C LEU A 80 13.60 -11.78 1.64
N GLU A 81 14.90 -11.79 1.88
CA GLU A 81 15.48 -12.18 3.17
C GLU A 81 15.05 -11.23 4.30
N ALA A 82 15.02 -9.93 4.01
CA ALA A 82 14.58 -8.91 4.96
C ALA A 82 13.08 -9.01 5.24
N ALA A 83 12.27 -9.39 4.24
CA ALA A 83 10.85 -9.66 4.43
C ALA A 83 10.63 -10.90 5.32
N LEU A 84 11.35 -12.00 5.06
CA LEU A 84 11.30 -13.21 5.88
C LEU A 84 11.70 -12.95 7.32
N ASP A 85 12.69 -12.09 7.56
CA ASP A 85 13.16 -11.76 8.91
C ASP A 85 12.12 -11.07 9.80
N ARG A 86 11.08 -10.48 9.20
CA ARG A 86 9.94 -9.85 9.88
C ARG A 86 8.83 -10.86 10.24
N LEU A 87 8.80 -12.03 9.60
CA LEU A 87 7.75 -13.03 9.83
C LEU A 87 7.94 -13.76 11.16
N GLY A 88 6.82 -14.11 11.80
CA GLY A 88 6.76 -14.67 13.14
C GLY A 88 6.94 -16.18 13.17
N SER A 89 6.39 -16.86 12.17
CA SER A 89 6.26 -18.32 12.10
C SER A 89 6.87 -18.92 10.83
N GLU A 90 7.30 -20.18 10.93
CA GLU A 90 7.83 -20.92 9.77
C GLU A 90 6.76 -21.13 8.70
N ARG A 91 5.52 -21.40 9.10
CA ARG A 91 4.40 -21.56 8.17
C ARG A 91 4.21 -20.31 7.31
N GLU A 92 4.24 -19.13 7.92
CA GLU A 92 4.14 -17.85 7.17
C GLU A 92 5.35 -17.65 6.25
N ALA A 93 6.56 -17.96 6.73
CA ALA A 93 7.77 -17.88 5.92
C ALA A 93 7.71 -18.82 4.70
N ARG A 94 7.25 -20.06 4.89
CA ARG A 94 7.07 -21.05 3.82
C ARG A 94 6.09 -20.55 2.77
N THR A 95 4.89 -20.13 3.20
CA THR A 95 3.87 -19.58 2.29
C THR A 95 4.41 -18.36 1.54
N PHE A 96 5.17 -17.48 2.19
CA PHE A 96 5.75 -16.31 1.55
C PHE A 96 6.74 -16.66 0.42
N VAL A 97 7.61 -17.66 0.63
CA VAL A 97 8.54 -18.13 -0.41
C VAL A 97 7.78 -18.85 -1.53
N GLU A 98 6.78 -19.66 -1.21
CA GLU A 98 5.93 -20.34 -2.19
C GLU A 98 5.16 -19.35 -3.08
N ASP A 99 4.60 -18.28 -2.49
CA ASP A 99 3.92 -17.21 -3.21
C ASP A 99 4.89 -16.44 -4.13
N PHE A 100 6.09 -16.15 -3.64
CA PHE A 100 7.15 -15.56 -4.47
C PHE A 100 7.48 -16.46 -5.67
N ASN A 101 7.69 -17.76 -5.43
CA ASN A 101 7.97 -18.75 -6.47
C ASN A 101 6.83 -18.85 -7.48
N ALA A 102 5.57 -18.85 -7.02
CA ALA A 102 4.40 -18.88 -7.88
C ALA A 102 4.36 -17.66 -8.80
N ARG A 103 4.74 -16.47 -8.31
CA ARG A 103 4.85 -15.25 -9.13
C ARG A 103 5.98 -15.33 -10.15
N VAL A 104 7.15 -15.86 -9.77
CA VAL A 104 8.28 -16.08 -10.70
C VAL A 104 7.88 -17.05 -11.81
N LEU A 105 7.25 -18.18 -11.47
CA LEU A 105 6.79 -19.17 -12.43
C LEU A 105 5.73 -18.57 -13.37
N ARG A 106 4.74 -17.86 -12.83
CA ARG A 106 3.72 -17.18 -13.64
C ARG A 106 4.34 -16.22 -14.64
N ALA A 107 5.30 -15.40 -14.21
CA ALA A 107 5.99 -14.45 -15.09
C ALA A 107 6.83 -15.15 -16.17
N ARG A 108 7.36 -16.35 -15.89
CA ARG A 108 8.13 -17.14 -16.86
C ARG A 108 7.26 -17.80 -17.93
N TYR A 109 6.04 -18.21 -17.58
CA TYR A 109 5.10 -18.83 -18.50
C TYR A 109 4.17 -17.84 -19.21
N THR A 110 4.21 -16.56 -18.81
CA THR A 110 3.45 -15.49 -19.47
C THR A 110 4.37 -14.74 -20.42
N PRO A 111 4.11 -14.73 -21.74
CA PRO A 111 4.82 -13.85 -22.65
C PRO A 111 4.51 -12.40 -22.29
N VAL A 112 5.47 -11.70 -21.68
CA VAL A 112 5.36 -10.28 -21.36
C VAL A 112 6.44 -9.56 -22.15
N ASP A 113 6.03 -8.54 -22.91
CA ASP A 113 6.96 -7.66 -23.61
C ASP A 113 7.75 -6.84 -22.57
N GLY A 114 9.08 -6.85 -22.64
CA GLY A 114 9.91 -6.12 -21.67
C GLY A 114 11.29 -6.73 -21.37
N PRO A 115 11.98 -6.20 -20.35
CA PRO A 115 13.30 -6.68 -19.94
C PRO A 115 13.29 -8.18 -19.60
N PRO A 116 14.38 -8.92 -19.87
CA PRO A 116 14.41 -10.35 -19.65
C PRO A 116 14.20 -10.72 -18.18
N LEU A 117 13.39 -11.75 -17.94
CA LEU A 117 13.20 -12.33 -16.60
C LEU A 117 14.43 -13.18 -16.24
N ILE A 118 15.26 -12.67 -15.33
CA ILE A 118 16.48 -13.35 -14.84
C ILE A 118 16.23 -14.03 -13.48
N THR A 119 15.27 -13.52 -12.69
CA THR A 119 14.95 -14.06 -11.37
C THR A 119 14.50 -15.53 -11.46
N MET A 120 15.12 -16.38 -10.64
CA MET A 120 14.82 -17.81 -10.54
C MET A 120 13.96 -18.09 -9.29
N PRO A 121 13.12 -19.13 -9.30
CA PRO A 121 12.48 -19.61 -8.09
C PRO A 121 13.55 -20.00 -7.04
N ARG A 122 13.24 -19.76 -5.77
CA ARG A 122 14.08 -20.12 -4.63
C ARG A 122 13.77 -21.54 -4.16
N ASP A 123 14.76 -22.27 -3.69
CA ASP A 123 14.51 -23.52 -2.97
C ASP A 123 13.88 -23.18 -1.60
N VAL A 124 12.69 -23.73 -1.34
CA VAL A 124 11.91 -23.38 -0.15
C VAL A 124 12.61 -23.85 1.12
N ASP A 125 13.13 -25.07 1.11
CA ASP A 125 13.70 -25.67 2.31
C ASP A 125 15.08 -25.07 2.63
N GLU A 126 15.89 -24.78 1.61
CA GLU A 126 17.16 -24.06 1.77
C GLU A 126 16.92 -22.64 2.32
N THR A 127 15.94 -21.92 1.76
CA THR A 127 15.60 -20.56 2.21
C THR A 127 15.12 -20.55 3.66
N LEU A 128 14.31 -21.53 4.06
CA LEU A 128 13.84 -21.67 5.44
C LEU A 128 14.95 -22.07 6.40
N ALA A 129 15.89 -22.91 5.98
CA ALA A 129 17.07 -23.23 6.78
C ALA A 129 17.89 -21.97 7.08
N GLY A 130 18.18 -21.15 6.06
CA GLY A 130 18.86 -19.87 6.25
C GLY A 130 18.09 -18.90 7.15
N TRP A 131 16.77 -18.85 7.02
CA TRP A 131 15.91 -18.05 7.91
C TRP A 131 16.00 -18.50 9.38
N HIS A 132 15.94 -19.81 9.64
CA HIS A 132 16.09 -20.37 10.99
C HIS A 132 17.45 -20.04 11.59
N GLU A 133 18.52 -20.17 10.82
CA GLU A 133 19.88 -19.84 11.27
C GLU A 133 20.00 -18.37 11.67
N ARG A 134 19.51 -17.44 10.84
CA ARG A 134 19.50 -16.00 11.18
C ARG A 134 18.69 -15.72 12.44
N ARG A 135 17.57 -16.41 12.62
CA ARG A 135 16.72 -16.26 13.81
C ARG A 135 17.40 -16.80 15.07
N ALA A 136 18.08 -17.93 14.97
CA ALA A 136 18.88 -18.50 16.05
C ALA A 136 20.08 -17.59 16.40
N ALA A 137 20.74 -17.00 15.41
CA ALA A 137 21.80 -16.02 15.61
C ALA A 137 21.28 -14.79 16.38
N ARG A 138 20.13 -14.21 15.97
CA ARG A 138 19.48 -13.08 16.67
C ARG A 138 19.11 -13.42 18.11
N ARG A 139 18.62 -14.63 18.38
CA ARG A 139 18.31 -15.08 19.75
C ARG A 139 19.54 -15.20 20.64
N ARG A 140 20.68 -15.63 20.08
CA ARG A 140 21.95 -15.74 20.81
C ARG A 140 22.55 -14.37 21.15
N THR A 141 22.37 -13.38 20.29
CA THR A 141 22.90 -12.03 20.49
C THR A 141 21.97 -11.11 21.28
N ALA A 142 20.70 -11.49 21.47
CA ALA A 142 19.77 -10.72 22.28
C ALA A 142 20.21 -10.71 23.75
N PRO A 143 20.40 -9.53 24.37
CA PRO A 143 20.75 -9.46 25.78
C PRO A 143 19.63 -10.09 26.62
N ALA A 144 20.01 -10.87 27.63
CA ALA A 144 19.05 -11.48 28.55
C ALA A 144 18.17 -10.37 29.14
N ALA A 145 16.85 -10.47 28.92
CA ALA A 145 15.91 -9.52 29.50
C ALA A 145 16.10 -9.51 31.03
N PRO A 146 16.18 -8.32 31.67
CA PRO A 146 16.32 -8.26 33.11
C PRO A 146 15.15 -9.00 33.76
N ALA A 147 15.47 -9.91 34.68
CA ALA A 147 14.48 -10.72 35.37
C ALA A 147 13.43 -9.80 35.99
N PRO A 148 12.11 -10.10 35.87
CA PRO A 148 11.08 -9.25 36.41
C PRO A 148 11.29 -9.15 37.92
N GLU A 149 11.59 -7.93 38.40
CA GLU A 149 11.74 -7.66 39.82
C GLU A 149 10.45 -8.08 40.52
N ARG A 150 10.55 -9.11 41.36
CA ARG A 150 9.43 -9.64 42.13
C ARG A 150 8.98 -8.54 43.09
N ARG A 151 7.96 -7.77 42.69
CA ARG A 151 7.30 -6.75 43.54
C ARG A 151 6.99 -7.37 44.89
N ARG A 152 7.76 -6.99 45.91
CA ARG A 152 7.59 -7.47 47.28
C ARG A 152 6.19 -7.06 47.74
N ARG A 153 5.34 -8.05 48.04
CA ARG A 153 3.98 -7.85 48.57
C ARG A 153 4.04 -7.33 50.00
N TRP A 154 4.25 -6.04 50.11
CA TRP A 154 4.08 -5.18 51.27
C TRP A 154 2.61 -4.98 51.67
N TRP A 155 1.88 -6.03 52.03
CA TRP A 155 0.68 -5.87 52.85
C TRP A 155 0.60 -7.05 53.83
N ARG A 156 1.26 -6.87 54.97
CA ARG A 156 0.85 -7.46 56.24
C ARG A 156 0.09 -6.38 57.02
N ARG A 157 -1.12 -6.71 57.44
CA ARG A 157 -1.69 -6.34 58.75
C ARG A 157 -2.44 -7.56 59.25
#